data_AF-A0AAV5S7Y3-F1
#
_entry.id   AF-A0AAV5S7Y3-F1
#
_cell.length_a   1.000
_cell.length_b   1.000
_cell.length_c   1.000
_cell.angle_alpha   90.00
_cell.angle_beta   90.00
_cell.angle_gamma   90.00
#
_symmetry.space_group_name_H-M   'P 1'
#
loop_
_entity.id
_entity.type
_entity.pdbx_description
1 polymer ?
#
loop_
_entity_poly.entity_id
_entity_poly.type
_entity_poly.pdbx_seq_one_letter_code
_entity_poly.pdbx_strand_id
1 'polypeptide(L)'
;MLPSLITTGLLFLFISPSDGCMRVTPSTPGIVACKMCTDAMITKTANGNGAKPFDSDTTDSSGTCSVRTLVCTGENANVELNNGEGQIAGSLVVTCKADGSAWTYVGIDITQAECAAAP
;
A
#
# COMPACT_ATOMS: atom_id res chain seq x y z
N MET A 1 -42.07 75.47 -4.71
CA MET A 1 -42.19 75.14 -6.15
C MET A 1 -41.84 73.68 -6.29
N LEU A 2 -42.84 72.84 -6.60
CA LEU A 2 -42.71 71.42 -6.90
C LEU A 2 -42.31 71.25 -8.39
N PRO A 3 -41.78 70.09 -8.82
CA PRO A 3 -42.73 69.06 -9.22
C PRO A 3 -42.40 67.64 -8.74
N SER A 4 -43.50 66.95 -8.50
CA SER A 4 -43.68 65.51 -8.43
C SER A 4 -43.29 64.85 -9.76
N LEU A 5 -42.83 63.59 -9.74
CA LEU A 5 -43.34 62.49 -10.58
C LEU A 5 -42.69 61.16 -10.12
N ILE A 6 -43.42 60.27 -9.43
CA ILE A 6 -44.03 59.02 -9.95
C ILE A 6 -43.00 58.14 -10.70
N THR A 7 -42.76 56.90 -10.24
CA THR A 7 -43.32 55.65 -10.83
C THR A 7 -42.48 54.43 -10.44
N THR A 8 -43.20 53.36 -10.10
CA THR A 8 -42.82 51.94 -10.26
C THR A 8 -41.96 51.31 -9.17
N GLY A 9 -42.66 50.64 -8.25
CA GLY A 9 -42.07 49.58 -7.45
C GLY A 9 -41.51 48.48 -8.34
N LEU A 10 -40.23 48.16 -8.14
CA LEU A 10 -39.67 46.89 -8.52
C LEU A 10 -39.56 46.06 -7.24
N LEU A 11 -40.54 45.16 -7.06
CA LEU A 11 -40.49 44.09 -6.09
C LEU A 11 -39.29 43.21 -6.48
N PHE A 12 -38.12 43.46 -5.86
CA PHE A 12 -36.97 42.58 -5.97
C PHE A 12 -37.34 41.27 -5.26
N LEU A 13 -37.75 40.29 -6.07
CA LEU A 13 -37.88 38.90 -5.67
C LEU A 13 -36.53 38.45 -5.11
N PHE A 14 -36.52 38.16 -3.82
CA PHE A 14 -35.47 37.42 -3.14
C PHE A 14 -35.36 36.04 -3.78
N ILE A 15 -34.50 35.90 -4.77
CA ILE A 15 -34.03 34.61 -5.26
C ILE A 15 -32.52 34.62 -5.08
N SER A 16 -32.07 34.38 -3.85
CA SER A 16 -30.74 33.84 -3.64
C SER A 16 -30.72 32.48 -4.32
N PRO A 17 -29.89 32.22 -5.34
CA PRO A 17 -29.56 30.86 -5.68
C PRO A 17 -28.92 30.31 -4.42
N SER A 18 -29.63 29.43 -3.71
CA SER A 18 -28.96 28.46 -2.89
C SER A 18 -28.13 27.65 -3.87
N ASP A 19 -26.92 28.13 -4.16
CA ASP A 19 -25.78 27.27 -4.40
C ASP A 19 -25.73 26.39 -3.17
N GLY A 20 -26.53 25.33 -3.23
CA GLY A 20 -26.24 24.11 -2.52
C GLY A 20 -24.86 23.77 -3.00
N CYS A 21 -23.85 24.28 -2.29
CA CYS A 21 -22.59 23.62 -2.14
C CYS A 21 -23.01 22.25 -1.62
N MET A 22 -23.30 21.34 -2.56
CA MET A 22 -23.33 19.93 -2.29
C MET A 22 -21.97 19.70 -1.66
N ARG A 23 -22.01 19.57 -0.33
CA ARG A 23 -20.93 18.98 0.41
C ARG A 23 -20.85 17.61 -0.22
N VAL A 24 -20.00 17.49 -1.23
CA VAL A 24 -19.45 16.21 -1.61
C VAL A 24 -19.00 15.65 -0.27
N THR A 25 -19.61 14.56 0.17
CA THR A 25 -18.88 13.66 1.04
C THR A 25 -17.55 13.48 0.30
N PRO A 26 -16.41 13.88 0.89
CA PRO A 26 -15.14 13.47 0.34
C PRO A 26 -15.28 11.97 0.10
N SER A 27 -14.76 11.47 -1.01
CA SER A 27 -14.57 10.03 -1.23
C SER A 27 -14.35 9.36 0.13
N THR A 28 -15.12 8.31 0.46
CA THR A 28 -14.89 7.45 1.64
C THR A 28 -13.40 7.48 1.95
N PRO A 29 -12.91 7.80 3.16
CA PRO A 29 -11.48 7.72 3.46
C PRO A 29 -10.96 6.36 2.98
N GLY A 30 -10.38 6.39 1.79
CA GLY A 30 -10.43 5.26 0.87
C GLY A 30 -9.03 4.75 0.77
N ILE A 31 -8.64 4.05 1.84
CA ILE A 31 -7.29 3.57 2.13
C ILE A 31 -6.36 4.71 2.54
N VAL A 32 -6.22 4.93 3.85
CA VAL A 32 -4.95 5.42 4.39
C VAL A 32 -4.02 4.20 4.43
N ALA A 33 -3.29 4.10 3.33
CA ALA A 33 -2.20 3.18 3.05
C ALA A 33 -1.06 3.40 4.07
N CYS A 34 -0.32 2.42 4.58
CA CYS A 34 -0.41 0.96 4.63
C CYS A 34 0.06 0.53 6.04
N LYS A 35 -0.47 -0.58 6.54
CA LYS A 35 -0.20 -1.06 7.89
C LYS A 35 1.13 -1.82 7.99
N MET A 36 1.53 -2.11 9.24
CA MET A 36 2.57 -3.09 9.55
C MET A 36 2.04 -4.49 9.30
N CYS A 37 2.58 -5.18 8.30
CA CYS A 37 2.47 -6.63 8.21
C CYS A 37 3.39 -7.24 9.27
N THR A 38 3.02 -8.41 9.82
CA THR A 38 3.86 -9.08 10.81
C THR A 38 4.88 -9.97 10.11
N ASP A 39 6.02 -10.19 10.76
CA ASP A 39 7.08 -11.04 10.20
C ASP A 39 6.62 -12.50 10.01
N ALA A 40 5.69 -12.95 10.85
CA ALA A 40 5.12 -14.30 10.83
C ALA A 40 4.23 -14.59 9.60
N MET A 41 3.84 -13.58 8.81
CA MET A 41 3.05 -13.78 7.59
C MET A 41 3.85 -14.43 6.45
N ILE A 42 5.18 -14.37 6.49
CA ILE A 42 6.06 -15.16 5.61
C ILE A 42 6.73 -16.25 6.45
N THR A 43 6.43 -17.49 6.14
CA THR A 43 7.12 -18.64 6.72
C THR A 43 8.49 -18.79 6.06
N LYS A 44 9.56 -18.72 6.84
CA LYS A 44 10.91 -19.01 6.33
C LYS A 44 11.21 -20.50 6.48
N THR A 45 11.56 -21.17 5.39
CA THR A 45 11.94 -22.60 5.41
C THR A 45 13.42 -22.79 5.10
N ALA A 46 13.91 -24.02 5.29
CA ALA A 46 15.27 -24.42 4.96
C ALA A 46 15.33 -25.92 4.59
N ASN A 47 14.43 -26.35 3.71
CA ASN A 47 14.22 -27.75 3.36
C ASN A 47 14.79 -28.14 1.99
N GLY A 48 14.93 -27.17 1.08
CA GLY A 48 15.42 -27.39 -0.27
C GLY A 48 16.94 -27.62 -0.35
N ASN A 49 17.39 -27.96 -1.55
CA ASN A 49 18.81 -28.15 -1.81
C ASN A 49 19.57 -26.82 -1.75
N GLY A 50 20.70 -26.79 -1.04
CA GLY A 50 21.45 -25.55 -0.80
C GLY A 50 20.74 -24.57 0.13
N ALA A 51 19.62 -24.97 0.75
CA ALA A 51 18.86 -24.10 1.63
C ALA A 51 19.67 -23.71 2.87
N LYS A 52 19.58 -22.45 3.24
CA LYS A 52 20.28 -21.86 4.38
C LYS A 52 19.43 -20.78 5.05
N PRO A 53 19.78 -20.38 6.29
CA PRO A 53 19.16 -19.21 6.90
C PRO A 53 19.40 -17.96 6.05
N PHE A 54 18.42 -17.05 6.00
CA PHE A 54 18.63 -15.70 5.47
C PHE A 54 19.71 -14.97 6.26
N ASP A 55 20.53 -14.17 5.58
CA ASP A 55 21.65 -13.44 6.19
C ASP A 55 21.15 -12.25 7.02
N SER A 56 20.05 -11.63 6.58
CA SER A 56 19.33 -10.64 7.37
C SER A 56 17.85 -10.60 7.02
N ASP A 57 17.04 -10.13 7.95
CA ASP A 57 15.60 -9.94 7.81
C ASP A 57 15.25 -8.64 8.53
N THR A 58 14.87 -7.61 7.78
CA THR A 58 14.63 -6.27 8.32
C THR A 58 13.34 -5.70 7.77
N THR A 59 12.60 -4.98 8.61
CA THR A 59 11.36 -4.30 8.25
C THR A 59 11.53 -2.80 8.48
N ASP A 60 11.43 -2.03 7.40
CA ASP A 60 11.36 -0.57 7.44
C ASP A 60 9.89 -0.14 7.46
N SER A 61 9.51 0.62 8.47
CA SER A 61 8.16 1.15 8.70
C SER A 61 8.07 2.66 8.59
N SER A 62 9.13 3.33 8.14
CA SER A 62 9.18 4.79 8.02
C SER A 62 8.35 5.34 6.84
N GLY A 63 8.08 4.49 5.84
CA GLY A 63 7.28 4.82 4.67
C GLY A 63 5.77 4.66 4.87
N THR A 64 5.02 4.95 3.81
CA THR A 64 3.56 4.73 3.78
C THR A 64 3.22 3.25 3.98
N CYS A 65 3.95 2.34 3.30
CA CYS A 65 3.89 0.91 3.57
C CYS A 65 5.15 0.42 4.25
N SER A 66 5.01 -0.57 5.13
CA SER A 66 6.18 -1.33 5.57
C SER A 66 6.80 -2.07 4.39
N VAL A 67 8.12 -2.03 4.32
CA VAL A 67 8.95 -2.78 3.37
C VAL A 67 9.80 -3.74 4.18
N ARG A 68 9.80 -5.01 3.79
CA ARG A 68 10.63 -6.03 4.43
C ARG A 68 11.65 -6.57 3.45
N THR A 69 12.90 -6.64 3.89
CA THR A 69 14.03 -7.09 3.09
C THR A 69 14.60 -8.36 3.71
N LEU A 70 14.52 -9.46 2.96
CA LEU A 70 15.13 -10.75 3.28
C LEU A 70 16.40 -10.92 2.44
N VAL A 71 17.56 -10.80 3.07
CA VAL A 71 18.85 -10.86 2.40
C VAL A 71 19.30 -12.31 2.25
N CYS A 72 19.62 -12.69 1.02
CA CYS A 72 20.15 -14.01 0.68
C CYS A 72 21.39 -13.84 -0.20
N THR A 73 22.53 -14.26 0.33
CA THR A 73 23.85 -14.14 -0.32
C THR A 73 24.53 -15.50 -0.43
N GLY A 74 25.50 -15.58 -1.34
CA GLY A 74 26.23 -16.79 -1.68
C GLY A 74 26.41 -16.93 -3.19
N GLU A 75 27.20 -17.90 -3.61
CA GLU A 75 27.34 -18.24 -5.03
C GLU A 75 26.00 -18.78 -5.55
N ASN A 76 25.50 -18.24 -6.66
CA ASN A 76 24.19 -18.57 -7.24
C ASN A 76 23.03 -18.45 -6.23
N ALA A 77 23.10 -17.49 -5.29
CA ALA A 77 22.06 -17.31 -4.29
C ALA A 77 20.70 -16.96 -4.91
N ASN A 78 19.64 -17.54 -4.37
CA ASN A 78 18.27 -17.31 -4.80
C ASN A 78 17.29 -17.46 -3.63
N VAL A 79 16.07 -16.93 -3.82
CA VAL A 79 14.94 -17.12 -2.90
C VAL A 79 13.84 -17.87 -3.62
N GLU A 80 13.50 -19.05 -3.11
CA GLU A 80 12.32 -19.82 -3.52
C GLU A 80 11.08 -19.25 -2.79
N LEU A 81 10.01 -19.04 -3.53
CA LEU A 81 8.77 -18.41 -3.06
C LEU A 81 7.64 -19.44 -3.05
N ASN A 82 6.79 -19.38 -2.02
CA ASN A 82 5.54 -20.15 -1.94
C ASN A 82 5.70 -21.64 -2.31
N ASN A 83 6.68 -22.32 -1.71
CA ASN A 83 6.93 -23.75 -1.93
C ASN A 83 7.34 -24.09 -3.38
N GLY A 84 8.15 -23.23 -4.00
CA GLY A 84 8.72 -23.43 -5.34
C GLY A 84 7.83 -22.96 -6.49
N GLU A 85 6.76 -22.21 -6.20
CA GLU A 85 5.92 -21.58 -7.24
C GLU A 85 6.60 -20.41 -7.95
N GLY A 86 7.67 -19.87 -7.35
CA GLY A 86 8.49 -18.85 -7.97
C GLY A 86 9.90 -18.82 -7.39
N GLN A 87 10.81 -18.21 -8.13
CA GLN A 87 12.20 -18.07 -7.75
C GLN A 87 12.70 -16.68 -8.16
N ILE A 88 13.51 -16.05 -7.30
CA ILE A 88 14.24 -14.83 -7.65
C ILE A 88 15.72 -15.00 -7.33
N ALA A 89 16.59 -14.36 -8.12
CA ALA A 89 18.00 -14.31 -7.80
C ALA A 89 18.26 -13.33 -6.65
N GLY A 90 19.10 -13.73 -5.69
CA GLY A 90 19.49 -12.92 -4.54
C GLY A 90 18.35 -12.66 -3.55
N SER A 91 18.31 -11.44 -3.02
CA SER A 91 17.44 -11.03 -1.90
C SER A 91 16.01 -10.72 -2.31
N LEU A 92 15.06 -10.98 -1.41
CA LEU A 92 13.64 -10.64 -1.57
C LEU A 92 13.31 -9.32 -0.87
N VAL A 93 12.66 -8.40 -1.60
CA VAL A 93 12.08 -7.17 -1.02
C VAL A 93 10.57 -7.22 -1.25
N VAL A 94 9.81 -7.22 -0.16
CA VAL A 94 8.34 -7.26 -0.19
C VAL A 94 7.75 -6.00 0.42
N THR A 95 6.58 -5.62 -0.07
CA THR A 95 5.80 -4.49 0.45
C THR A 95 4.52 -5.01 1.09
N CYS A 96 4.20 -4.54 2.29
CA CYS A 96 2.95 -4.88 2.94
C CYS A 96 1.76 -4.28 2.15
N LYS A 97 0.69 -5.06 1.96
CA LYS A 97 -0.54 -4.55 1.35
C LYS A 97 -1.13 -3.40 2.15
N ALA A 98 -1.86 -2.53 1.45
CA ALA A 98 -2.52 -1.40 2.06
C ALA A 98 -3.55 -1.80 3.14
N ASP A 99 -4.18 -2.98 3.01
CA ASP A 99 -5.09 -3.54 4.00
C ASP A 99 -4.39 -4.28 5.16
N GLY A 100 -3.08 -4.50 5.06
CA GLY A 100 -2.27 -5.22 6.06
C GLY A 100 -2.45 -6.74 6.03
N SER A 101 -3.03 -7.31 4.97
CA SER A 101 -3.36 -8.73 4.91
C SER A 101 -2.20 -9.64 4.49
N ALA A 102 -1.23 -9.12 3.73
CA ALA A 102 -0.11 -9.90 3.22
C ALA A 102 1.11 -9.05 2.85
N TRP A 103 2.27 -9.70 2.83
CA TRP A 103 3.46 -9.21 2.14
C TRP A 103 3.37 -9.54 0.65
N THR A 104 3.73 -8.59 -0.21
CA THR A 104 3.62 -8.77 -1.66
C THR A 104 4.91 -8.49 -2.39
N TYR A 105 5.15 -9.28 -3.43
CA TYR A 105 6.18 -9.04 -4.44
C TYR A 105 5.51 -9.10 -5.80
N VAL A 106 5.69 -8.06 -6.63
CA VAL A 106 5.09 -7.94 -7.98
C VAL A 106 3.58 -8.25 -8.05
N GLY A 107 2.84 -7.93 -6.97
CA GLY A 107 1.39 -8.16 -6.87
C GLY A 107 0.98 -9.57 -6.42
N ILE A 108 1.94 -10.44 -6.11
CA ILE A 108 1.72 -11.80 -5.60
C ILE A 108 1.93 -11.82 -4.09
N ASP A 109 1.04 -12.50 -3.37
CA ASP A 109 1.15 -12.68 -1.93
C ASP A 109 2.24 -13.70 -1.61
N ILE A 110 3.18 -13.30 -0.77
CA ILE A 110 4.26 -14.17 -0.31
C ILE A 110 3.87 -14.70 1.07
N THR A 111 3.74 -16.02 1.15
CA THR A 111 3.40 -16.76 2.38
C THR A 111 4.54 -17.65 2.85
N GLN A 112 5.48 -17.97 1.95
CA GLN A 112 6.70 -18.70 2.25
C GLN A 112 7.89 -18.15 1.45
N ALA A 113 9.07 -18.13 2.06
CA ALA A 113 10.32 -17.82 1.39
C ALA A 113 11.46 -18.72 1.92
N GLU A 114 12.33 -19.19 1.03
CA GLU A 114 13.51 -20.00 1.38
C GLU A 114 14.74 -19.43 0.68
N CYS A 115 15.81 -19.17 1.44
CA CYS A 115 17.10 -18.77 0.86
C CYS A 115 17.89 -20.02 0.52
N ALA A 116 18.42 -20.09 -0.69
CA ALA A 116 19.34 -21.13 -1.14
C ALA A 116 20.56 -20.51 -1.80
N ALA A 117 21.71 -21.17 -1.67
CA ALA A 117 22.94 -20.83 -2.39
C ALA A 117 23.74 -22.11 -2.64
N ALA A 118 24.71 -22.03 -3.55
CA ALA A 118 25.70 -23.10 -3.70
C ALA A 118 26.48 -23.28 -2.37
N PRO A 119 26.83 -24.53 -2.00
CA PRO A 119 27.51 -24.85 -0.75
C PRO A 119 28.87 -24.17 -0.55
#